data_AF-A0A6B3EQP9-F1
#
_entry.id   AF-A0A6B3EQP9-F1
#
_cell.length_a   1.000
_cell.length_b   1.000
_cell.length_c   1.000
_cell.angle_alpha   90.00
_cell.angle_beta   90.00
_cell.angle_gamma   90.00
#
_symmetry.space_group_name_H-M   'P 1'
#
loop_
_entity.id
_entity.type
_entity.pdbx_description
1 polymer ?
#
loop_
_entity_poly.entity_id
_entity_poly.type
_entity_poly.pdbx_seq_one_letter_code
_entity_poly.pdbx_strand_id
1 'polypeptide(L)'
;VLKLVERRRRSRVIALVGLIWAFAWAVAGFAGLGHGSQAMATAAFISTYGLFGLGESMLSPTVAPLVADLAPDGMVGQYNSAFALVKQLALAVGPAIGGPMAASLHTPYILTFLLFSLVIT
;
A
#
# COMPACT_ATOMS: atom_id res chain seq x y z
N VAL A 1 6.66 10.24 -14.54
CA VAL A 1 6.09 8.97 -14.01
C VAL A 1 5.61 8.06 -15.15
N LEU A 2 4.76 8.55 -16.07
CA LEU A 2 4.24 7.77 -17.21
C LEU A 2 5.31 7.05 -18.06
N LYS A 3 6.41 7.73 -18.43
CA LYS A 3 7.52 7.13 -19.22
C LYS A 3 8.34 6.04 -18.50
N LEU A 4 8.30 5.96 -17.16
CA LEU A 4 9.10 4.97 -16.42
C LEU A 4 8.36 3.63 -16.29
N VAL A 5 7.03 3.65 -16.36
CA VAL A 5 6.15 2.46 -16.28
C VAL A 5 6.12 1.69 -17.61
N GLU A 6 6.23 2.38 -18.75
CA GLU A 6 6.23 1.77 -20.09
C GLU A 6 7.39 0.80 -20.37
N ARG A 7 8.51 0.90 -19.62
CA ARG A 7 9.73 0.11 -19.89
C ARG A 7 10.07 -0.96 -18.85
N ARG A 8 9.38 -1.00 -17.70
CA ARG A 8 9.55 -2.04 -16.67
C ARG A 8 8.31 -2.93 -16.62
N ARG A 9 8.53 -4.25 -16.49
CA ARG A 9 7.45 -5.23 -16.27
C ARG A 9 6.56 -4.71 -15.13
N ARG A 10 5.26 -4.50 -15.37
CA ARG A 10 4.30 -3.91 -14.40
C ARG A 10 4.35 -4.57 -13.02
N SER A 11 4.68 -5.86 -12.98
CA SER A 11 4.96 -6.64 -11.76
C SER A 11 6.09 -6.05 -10.90
N ARG A 12 7.17 -5.54 -11.50
CA ARG A 12 8.28 -4.90 -10.76
C ARG A 12 7.87 -3.57 -10.12
N VAL A 13 6.91 -2.86 -10.70
CA VAL A 13 6.40 -1.61 -10.11
C VAL A 13 5.60 -1.93 -8.85
N ILE A 14 4.74 -2.94 -8.92
CA ILE A 14 3.95 -3.42 -7.77
C ILE A 14 4.89 -3.90 -6.65
N ALA A 15 5.92 -4.68 -6.99
CA ALA A 15 6.88 -5.15 -6.00
C ALA A 15 7.67 -4.00 -5.33
N LEU A 16 8.03 -2.97 -6.10
CA LEU A 16 8.69 -1.78 -5.54
C LEU A 16 7.78 -1.03 -4.56
N VAL A 17 6.48 -0.93 -4.86
CA VAL A 17 5.50 -0.31 -3.96
C VAL A 17 5.42 -1.10 -2.65
N GLY A 18 5.39 -2.44 -2.72
CA GLY A 18 5.45 -3.31 -1.55
C GLY A 18 6.68 -3.02 -0.67
N LEU A 19 7.86 -2.90 -1.27
CA LEU A 19 9.09 -2.54 -0.55
C LEU A 19 9.04 -1.13 0.08
N ILE A 20 8.50 -0.14 -0.65
CA ILE A 20 8.35 1.23 -0.14
C ILE A 20 7.44 1.25 1.09
N TRP A 21 6.31 0.55 1.04
CA TRP A 21 5.39 0.47 2.17
C TRP A 21 5.93 -0.37 3.32
N ALA A 22 6.64 -1.47 3.05
CA ALA A 22 7.32 -2.25 4.09
C ALA A 22 8.34 -1.38 4.85
N PHE A 23 9.12 -0.58 4.12
CA PHE A 23 10.05 0.37 4.73
C PHE A 23 9.32 1.46 5.53
N ALA A 24 8.21 2.00 5.00
CA ALA A 24 7.38 2.98 5.72
C ALA A 24 6.86 2.42 7.06
N TRP A 25 6.36 1.19 7.07
CA TRP A 25 5.90 0.52 8.29
C TRP A 25 7.03 0.22 9.29
N ALA A 26 8.22 -0.13 8.80
CA ALA A 26 9.39 -0.33 9.65
C ALA A 26 9.81 0.98 10.34
N VAL A 27 9.82 2.09 9.60
CA VAL A 27 10.11 3.43 10.14
C VAL A 27 9.04 3.85 11.16
N ALA A 28 7.77 3.65 10.86
CA ALA A 28 6.66 3.95 11.78
C ALA A 28 6.76 3.11 13.07
N GLY A 29 7.10 1.82 12.96
CA GLY A 29 7.33 0.94 14.11
C GLY A 29 8.50 1.39 14.98
N PHE A 30 9.62 1.75 14.35
CA PHE A 30 10.78 2.26 15.08
C PHE A 30 10.47 3.59 15.80
N ALA A 31 9.75 4.50 15.15
CA ALA A 31 9.34 5.76 15.77
C ALA A 31 8.38 5.55 16.96
N GLY A 32 7.55 4.51 16.92
CA GLY A 32 6.63 4.13 17.99
C GLY A 32 7.30 3.59 19.26
N LEU A 33 8.59 3.24 19.23
CA LEU A 33 9.31 2.73 20.41
C LEU A 33 9.62 3.81 21.47
N GLY A 34 9.29 5.08 21.21
CA GLY A 34 9.28 6.14 22.22
C GLY A 34 10.64 6.67 22.67
N HIS A 35 11.74 6.21 22.09
CA HIS A 35 13.10 6.62 22.46
C HIS A 35 13.61 7.90 21.76
N GLY A 36 12.75 8.63 21.04
CA GLY A 36 13.16 9.78 20.23
C GLY A 36 12.51 11.11 20.60
N SER A 37 13.12 12.20 20.14
CA SER A 37 12.60 13.56 20.33
C SER A 37 11.32 13.80 19.53
N GLN A 38 10.54 14.80 19.92
CA GLN A 38 9.35 15.25 19.19
C GLN A 38 9.67 15.53 17.70
N ALA A 39 10.82 16.13 17.42
CA ALA A 39 11.28 16.39 16.05
C ALA A 39 11.46 15.09 15.24
N MET A 40 12.02 14.04 15.86
CA MET A 40 12.17 12.73 15.23
C MET A 40 10.82 12.08 14.94
N ALA A 41 9.87 12.15 15.88
CA ALA A 41 8.53 11.62 15.70
C ALA A 41 7.78 12.33 14.55
N THR A 42 7.86 13.67 14.49
CA THR A 42 7.26 14.46 13.40
C THR A 42 7.90 14.11 12.05
N ALA A 43 9.22 14.03 11.99
CA ALA A 43 9.93 13.67 10.76
C ALA A 43 9.53 12.26 10.28
N ALA A 44 9.52 11.28 11.18
CA ALA A 44 9.10 9.91 10.88
C ALA A 44 7.66 9.85 10.36
N PHE A 45 6.76 10.62 10.96
CA PHE A 45 5.36 10.70 10.54
C PHE A 45 5.24 11.26 9.11
N ILE A 46 5.87 12.41 8.83
CA ILE A 46 5.86 13.05 7.50
C ILE A 46 6.47 12.11 6.46
N SER A 47 7.62 11.50 6.76
CA SER A 47 8.27 10.54 5.86
C SER A 47 7.39 9.34 5.57
N THR A 48 6.71 8.79 6.58
CA THR A 48 5.79 7.66 6.41
C THR A 48 4.66 8.02 5.44
N TYR A 49 3.97 9.15 5.66
CA TYR A 49 2.91 9.59 4.75
C TYR A 49 3.42 9.92 3.34
N GLY A 50 4.63 10.50 3.24
CA GLY A 50 5.28 10.76 1.96
C GLY A 50 5.59 9.48 1.17
N LEU A 51 6.09 8.45 1.84
CA LEU A 51 6.34 7.12 1.25
C LEU A 51 5.05 6.43 0.82
N PHE A 52 3.99 6.55 1.62
CA PHE A 52 2.66 6.05 1.27
C PHE A 52 2.11 6.71 0.00
N GLY A 53 2.16 8.04 -0.05
CA GLY A 53 1.72 8.82 -1.21
C GLY A 53 2.54 8.49 -2.46
N LEU A 54 3.85 8.30 -2.32
CA LEU A 54 4.73 7.86 -3.41
C LEU A 54 4.29 6.48 -3.94
N GLY A 55 4.09 5.51 -3.04
CA GLY A 55 3.62 4.16 -3.42
C GLY A 55 2.27 4.19 -4.15
N GLU A 56 1.29 4.93 -3.63
CA GLU A 56 -0.02 5.08 -4.29
C GLU A 56 0.08 5.74 -5.67
N SER A 57 0.91 6.77 -5.81
CA SER A 57 1.11 7.44 -7.11
C SER A 57 1.66 6.50 -8.19
N MET A 58 2.42 5.48 -7.79
CA MET A 58 2.96 4.45 -8.67
C MET A 58 1.96 3.32 -8.93
N LEU A 59 1.14 2.98 -7.93
CA LEU A 59 0.17 1.89 -7.99
C LEU A 59 -1.06 2.25 -8.84
N SER A 60 -1.60 3.47 -8.66
CA SER A 60 -2.80 3.97 -9.33
C SER A 60 -2.80 3.79 -10.87
N PRO A 61 -1.74 4.18 -11.62
CA PRO A 61 -1.70 3.97 -13.07
C PRO A 61 -1.33 2.54 -13.49
N THR A 62 -0.91 1.67 -12.56
CA THR A 62 -0.38 0.34 -12.89
C THR A 62 -1.44 -0.76 -12.78
N VAL A 63 -2.29 -0.70 -11.75
CA VAL A 63 -3.20 -1.81 -11.41
C VAL A 63 -4.42 -1.88 -12.33
N ALA A 64 -5.06 -0.75 -12.65
CA ALA A 64 -6.25 -0.77 -13.49
C ALA A 64 -5.97 -1.32 -14.92
N PRO A 65 -4.89 -0.93 -15.61
CA PRO A 65 -4.52 -1.54 -16.88
C PRO A 65 -4.12 -3.03 -16.76
N LEU A 66 -3.50 -3.44 -15.64
CA LEU A 66 -3.16 -4.84 -15.40
C LEU A 66 -4.41 -5.72 -15.31
N VAL A 67 -5.45 -5.26 -14.62
CA VAL A 67 -6.72 -6.00 -14.51
C VAL A 67 -7.39 -6.15 -15.89
N ALA A 68 -7.37 -5.09 -16.71
CA ALA A 68 -7.93 -5.14 -18.06
C ALA A 68 -7.15 -6.10 -18.96
N ASP A 69 -5.81 -6.08 -18.90
CA ASP A 69 -4.95 -6.97 -19.71
C ASP A 69 -5.04 -8.44 -19.29
N LEU A 70 -5.44 -8.73 -18.04
CA LEU A 70 -5.69 -10.08 -17.55
C LEU A 70 -7.08 -10.62 -17.93
N ALA A 71 -8.00 -9.74 -18.37
CA ALA A 71 -9.35 -10.12 -18.71
C ALA A 71 -9.39 -10.78 -20.11
N PRO A 72 -10.05 -11.94 -20.25
CA PRO A 72 -10.33 -12.53 -21.55
C PRO A 72 -11.18 -11.61 -22.43
N ASP A 73 -11.11 -11.81 -23.75
CA ASP A 73 -11.83 -11.01 -24.74
C ASP A 73 -13.33 -10.92 -24.41
N GLY A 74 -13.84 -9.68 -24.36
CA GLY A 74 -15.23 -9.40 -24.03
C GLY A 74 -15.59 -9.39 -22.54
N MET A 75 -14.67 -9.78 -21.63
CA MET A 75 -14.92 -9.84 -20.18
C MET A 75 -14.30 -8.68 -19.38
N VAL A 76 -13.68 -7.70 -20.05
CA VAL A 76 -13.05 -6.52 -19.43
C VAL A 76 -13.99 -5.78 -18.47
N GLY A 77 -15.28 -5.68 -18.82
CA GLY A 77 -16.30 -5.05 -17.96
C GLY A 77 -16.47 -5.78 -16.63
N GLN A 78 -16.61 -7.11 -16.65
CA GLN A 78 -16.78 -7.92 -15.44
C GLN A 78 -15.54 -7.88 -14.53
N TYR A 79 -14.33 -7.94 -15.11
CA TYR A 79 -13.08 -7.84 -14.37
C TYR A 79 -12.94 -6.47 -13.69
N ASN A 80 -13.29 -5.38 -14.39
CA ASN A 80 -13.30 -4.05 -13.80
C ASN A 80 -14.36 -3.90 -12.70
N SER A 81 -15.54 -4.49 -12.86
CA SER A 81 -16.57 -4.51 -11.80
C SER A 81 -16.08 -5.27 -10.57
N ALA A 82 -15.47 -6.45 -10.73
CA ALA A 82 -14.89 -7.21 -9.64
C ALA A 82 -13.78 -6.43 -8.93
N PHE A 83 -12.89 -5.77 -9.68
CA PHE A 83 -11.85 -4.91 -9.12
C PHE A 83 -12.43 -3.74 -8.32
N ALA A 84 -13.48 -3.09 -8.82
CA ALA A 84 -14.17 -2.02 -8.10
C ALA A 84 -14.81 -2.52 -6.80
N LEU A 85 -15.41 -3.72 -6.79
CA LEU A 85 -15.96 -4.35 -5.59
C LEU A 85 -14.87 -4.62 -4.54
N VAL A 86 -13.71 -5.15 -4.96
CA VAL A 86 -12.57 -5.34 -4.05
C VAL A 86 -12.14 -4.03 -3.42
N LYS A 87 -12.07 -2.93 -4.19
CA LYS A 87 -11.74 -1.60 -3.63
C LYS A 87 -12.78 -1.12 -2.64
N GLN A 88 -14.07 -1.31 -2.91
CA GLN A 88 -15.13 -0.91 -1.98
C GLN A 88 -15.08 -1.73 -0.68
N LEU A 89 -14.86 -3.04 -0.79
CA LEU A 89 -14.66 -3.90 0.37
C LEU A 89 -13.44 -3.47 1.18
N ALA A 90 -12.31 -3.16 0.53
CA ALA A 90 -11.13 -2.65 1.20
C ALA A 90 -11.41 -1.34 1.96
N LEU A 91 -12.17 -0.41 1.36
CA LEU A 91 -12.57 0.84 2.00
C LEU A 91 -13.51 0.64 3.19
N ALA A 92 -14.33 -0.40 3.20
CA ALA A 92 -15.23 -0.72 4.31
C ALA A 92 -14.51 -1.49 5.43
N VAL A 93 -13.78 -2.54 5.05
CA VAL A 93 -13.10 -3.46 5.97
C VAL A 93 -11.87 -2.79 6.60
N GLY A 94 -11.17 -1.94 5.86
CA GLY A 94 -9.96 -1.25 6.31
C GLY A 94 -10.16 -0.49 7.62
N PRO A 95 -11.11 0.46 7.73
CA PRO A 95 -11.40 1.15 8.98
C PRO A 95 -12.00 0.24 10.05
N ALA A 96 -12.87 -0.71 9.65
CA ALA A 96 -13.56 -1.60 10.58
C ALA A 96 -12.59 -2.51 11.36
N ILE A 97 -11.53 -2.99 10.71
CA ILE A 97 -10.51 -3.85 11.33
C ILE A 97 -9.31 -3.02 11.80
N GLY A 98 -8.81 -2.13 10.93
CA GLY A 98 -7.61 -1.34 11.18
C GLY A 98 -7.76 -0.34 12.33
N GLY A 99 -8.93 0.28 12.50
CA GLY A 99 -9.18 1.23 13.59
C GLY A 99 -9.02 0.60 14.98
N PRO A 100 -9.78 -0.46 15.32
CA PRO A 100 -9.63 -1.16 16.59
C PRO A 100 -8.23 -1.75 16.81
N MET A 101 -7.62 -2.31 15.77
CA MET A 101 -6.25 -2.83 15.84
C MET A 101 -5.24 -1.72 16.14
N ALA A 102 -5.34 -0.57 15.48
CA ALA A 102 -4.45 0.57 15.74
C ALA A 102 -4.61 1.12 17.15
N ALA A 103 -5.83 1.11 17.71
CA ALA A 103 -6.11 1.68 19.02
C ALA A 103 -5.61 0.82 20.19
N SER A 104 -5.61 -0.50 20.04
CA SER A 104 -5.37 -1.44 21.15
C SER A 104 -4.20 -2.40 20.93
N LEU A 105 -3.82 -2.64 19.68
CA LEU A 105 -2.88 -3.67 19.25
C LEU A 105 -1.79 -3.09 18.32
N HIS A 106 -1.04 -2.10 18.81
CA HIS A 106 -0.01 -1.38 18.05
C HIS A 106 1.02 -2.32 17.38
N THR A 107 1.57 -3.30 18.12
CA THR A 107 2.57 -4.22 17.57
C THR A 107 1.97 -5.16 16.50
N PRO A 108 0.85 -5.87 16.76
CA PRO A 108 0.18 -6.65 15.72
C PRO A 108 -0.22 -5.82 14.49
N TYR A 109 -0.69 -4.58 14.68
CA TYR A 109 -1.05 -3.68 13.59
C TYR A 109 0.13 -3.46 12.64
N ILE A 110 1.28 -3.01 13.16
CA ILE A 110 2.47 -2.74 12.34
C ILE A 110 2.99 -4.01 11.66
N LEU A 111 3.04 -5.14 12.39
CA LEU A 111 3.50 -6.41 11.82
C LEU A 111 2.60 -6.90 10.68
N THR A 112 1.28 -6.74 10.82
CA THR A 112 0.31 -7.17 9.80
C THR A 112 0.53 -6.42 8.50
N PHE A 113 0.66 -5.09 8.55
CA PHE A 113 0.87 -4.31 7.34
C PHE A 113 2.27 -4.48 6.75
N LEU A 114 3.29 -4.70 7.59
CA LEU A 114 4.63 -5.02 7.11
C LEU A 114 4.64 -6.38 6.37
N LEU A 115 3.96 -7.39 6.92
CA LEU A 115 3.78 -8.68 6.26
C LEU A 115 3.03 -8.55 4.93
N PHE A 116 1.90 -7.83 4.90
CA PHE A 116 1.17 -7.62 3.64
C PHE A 116 2.00 -6.88 2.59
N SER A 117 2.78 -5.88 3.01
CA SER A 117 3.67 -5.16 2.10
C SER A 117 4.75 -6.06 1.50
N LEU A 118 5.28 -7.01 2.29
CA LEU A 118 6.24 -8.01 1.83
C LEU A 118 5.61 -9.09 0.93
N VAL A 119 4.38 -9.53 1.22
CA VAL A 119 3.65 -10.50 0.37
C VAL A 119 3.39 -9.96 -1.04
N ILE A 120 3.25 -8.63 -1.18
CA ILE A 120 3.05 -7.97 -2.47
C ILE A 120 4.36 -7.88 -3.30
N THR A 121 5.52 -8.03 -2.66
CA THR A 121 6.85 -7.89 -3.28
C THR A 121 7.27 -9.15 -4.02
#